data_AF-A0A2G1DJB8-F1
#
_entry.id   AF-A0A2G1DJB8-F1
#
_cell.length_a   1.000
_cell.length_b   1.000
_cell.length_c   1.000
_cell.angle_alpha   90.00
_cell.angle_beta   90.00
_cell.angle_gamma   90.00
#
_symmetry.space_group_name_H-M   'P 1'
#
loop_
_entity.id
_entity.type
_entity.pdbx_description
1 polymer ?
#
loop_
_entity_poly.entity_id
_entity_poly.type
_entity_poly.pdbx_seq_one_letter_code
_entity_poly.pdbx_strand_id
1 'polypeptide(L)' 'MNEPNDKFIKIDEIVEITGIGKTKVNELIAKGKLIKPIIIEGFNNRLFSYNELQDWIEAQKQKRSKTA' A
#
# COMPACT_ATOMS: atom_id res chain seq x y z
N MET A 1 12.46 2.85 20.83
CA MET A 1 11.55 2.29 19.83
C MET A 1 11.42 3.35 18.75
N ASN A 2 12.09 3.20 17.60
CA ASN A 2 11.91 4.16 16.52
C ASN A 2 10.59 3.81 15.84
N GLU A 3 9.49 4.46 16.22
CA GLU A 3 8.32 4.53 15.37
C GLU A 3 8.79 5.14 14.04
N PRO A 4 8.77 4.42 12.91
CA PRO A 4 9.01 5.06 11.64
C PRO A 4 7.84 6.02 11.45
N ASN A 5 8.14 7.32 11.52
CA ASN A 5 7.22 8.41 11.19
C ASN A 5 6.39 7.98 9.97
N ASP A 6 5.11 7.64 10.19
CA ASP A 6 4.30 7.13 9.10
C ASP A 6 4.11 8.26 8.09
N LYS A 7 4.29 7.94 6.81
CA LYS A 7 4.21 8.92 5.73
C LYS A 7 3.04 8.58 4.84
N PHE A 8 2.31 9.63 4.47
CA PHE A 8 1.31 9.51 3.42
C PHE A 8 2.00 9.44 2.06
N ILE A 9 1.73 8.36 1.35
CA ILE A 9 2.18 8.14 -0.03
C ILE A 9 0.99 8.18 -0.97
N LYS A 10 1.26 8.49 -2.24
CA LYS A 10 0.25 8.49 -3.30
C LYS A 10 0.24 7.14 -4.03
N ILE A 11 -0.75 6.95 -4.89
CA ILE A 11 -0.84 5.74 -5.72
C ILE A 11 0.37 5.54 -6.64
N ASP A 12 0.99 6.63 -7.10
CA ASP A 12 2.19 6.57 -7.94
C ASP A 12 3.39 5.99 -7.17
N GLU A 13 3.62 6.45 -5.94
CA GLU A 13 4.64 5.89 -5.05
C GLU A 13 4.39 4.40 -4.77
N ILE A 14 3.13 3.98 -4.59
CA ILE A 14 2.80 2.56 -4.40
C ILE A 14 3.24 1.75 -5.63
N VAL A 15 3.02 2.28 -6.83
CA VAL A 15 3.45 1.64 -8.09
C VAL A 15 4.96 1.51 -8.14
N GLU A 16 5.70 2.56 -7.76
CA GLU A 16 7.16 2.54 -7.72
C GLU A 16 7.73 1.55 -6.68
N ILE A 17 7.15 1.52 -5.47
CA ILE A 17 7.60 0.65 -4.37
C ILE A 17 7.29 -0.82 -4.66
N THR A 18 6.10 -1.12 -5.18
CA THR A 18 5.65 -2.50 -5.39
C THR A 18 6.02 -3.06 -6.77
N GLY A 19 6.34 -2.19 -7.73
CA GLY A 19 6.53 -2.55 -9.13
C GLY A 19 5.24 -3.03 -9.83
N ILE A 20 4.07 -2.89 -9.18
CA ILE A 20 2.78 -3.31 -9.73
C ILE A 20 2.22 -2.17 -10.57
N GLY A 21 1.82 -2.45 -11.83
CA GLY A 21 1.23 -1.44 -12.70
C GLY A 21 0.00 -0.75 -12.10
N LYS A 22 -0.14 0.56 -12.33
CA LYS A 22 -1.18 1.44 -11.77
C LYS A 22 -2.61 0.92 -11.90
N THR A 23 -2.94 0.32 -13.05
CA THR A 23 -4.25 -0.30 -13.28
C THR A 23 -4.50 -1.43 -12.30
N LYS A 24 -3.48 -2.27 -12.06
CA LYS A 24 -3.59 -3.43 -11.17
C LYS A 24 -3.62 -3.02 -9.71
N VAL A 25 -2.84 -2.00 -9.33
CA VAL A 25 -2.92 -1.38 -7.99
C VAL A 25 -4.35 -0.89 -7.72
N ASN A 26 -4.95 -0.14 -8.65
CA ASN A 26 -6.33 0.31 -8.51
C ASN A 26 -7.33 -0.85 -8.40
N GLU A 27 -7.19 -1.90 -9.22
CA GLU A 27 -8.02 -3.09 -9.11
C GLU A 27 -7.90 -3.76 -7.73
N LEU A 28 -6.69 -3.89 -7.19
CA LEU A 28 -6.44 -4.54 -5.91
C LEU A 28 -7.03 -3.72 -4.76
N ILE A 29 -6.90 -2.39 -4.81
CA ILE A 29 -7.53 -1.47 -3.85
C ILE A 29 -9.05 -1.60 -3.92
N ALA A 30 -9.63 -1.56 -5.13
CA ALA A 30 -11.08 -1.71 -5.33
C ALA A 30 -11.61 -3.06 -4.84
N LYS A 31 -10.81 -4.13 -4.96
CA LYS A 31 -11.14 -5.49 -4.48
C LYS A 31 -10.84 -5.69 -2.99
N GLY A 32 -10.35 -4.66 -2.27
CA GLY A 32 -9.94 -4.77 -0.86
C GLY A 32 -8.79 -5.77 -0.63
N LYS A 33 -7.99 -6.05 -1.66
CA LYS A 33 -6.83 -6.96 -1.62
C LYS A 33 -5.50 -6.24 -1.37
N LEU A 34 -5.52 -4.91 -1.41
CA LEU A 34 -4.42 -4.02 -1.03
C LEU A 34 -4.86 -3.15 0.17
N ILE A 35 -3.95 -2.27 0.61
CA ILE A 35 -4.21 -1.21 1.59
C ILE A 35 -5.31 -0.25 1.15
N LYS A 36 -6.00 0.33 2.13
CA LYS A 36 -7.14 1.21 1.89
C LYS A 36 -6.68 2.66 1.67
N PRO A 37 -7.34 3.41 0.79
CA PRO A 37 -7.06 4.83 0.64
C PRO A 37 -7.60 5.60 1.84
N ILE A 38 -6.79 6.54 2.33
CA ILE A 38 -7.14 7.55 3.30
C ILE A 38 -7.60 8.78 2.52
N ILE A 39 -8.86 9.17 2.75
CA ILE A 39 -9.49 10.33 2.13
C ILE A 39 -9.53 11.44 3.18
N ILE A 40 -8.88 12.56 2.89
CA ILE A 40 -8.89 13.74 3.75
C ILE A 40 -9.83 14.76 3.14
N GLU A 41 -10.78 15.28 3.92
CA GLU A 41 -11.67 16.34 3.47
C GLU A 41 -10.87 17.56 3.00
N GLY A 42 -11.15 18.03 1.78
CA GLY A 42 -10.38 19.11 1.14
C GLY A 42 -9.14 18.64 0.36
N PHE A 43 -8.84 17.34 0.32
CA PHE A 43 -7.72 16.78 -0.45
C PHE A 43 -8.22 15.78 -1.51
N ASN A 44 -8.09 16.15 -2.78
CA ASN A 44 -8.64 15.36 -3.91
C ASN A 44 -7.84 14.08 -4.24
N ASN A 45 -6.69 13.85 -3.63
CA ASN A 45 -5.86 12.68 -3.92
C ASN A 45 -6.05 11.60 -2.86
N ARG A 46 -6.10 10.34 -3.31
CA ARG A 46 -6.07 9.18 -2.41
C ARG A 46 -4.67 9.06 -1.81
N LEU A 47 -4.61 9.14 -0.48
CA LEU A 47 -3.40 8.92 0.29
C LEU A 47 -3.39 7.53 0.87
N PHE A 48 -2.22 7.03 1.21
CA PHE A 48 -2.04 5.70 1.78
C PHE A 48 -0.93 5.76 2.82
N SER A 49 -1.03 4.93 3.86
CA SER A 49 0.04 4.80 4.85
C SER A 49 1.20 3.99 4.26
N TYR A 50 2.41 4.54 4.36
CA TYR A 50 3.63 3.83 3.96
C TYR A 50 3.85 2.57 4.82
N ASN A 51 3.63 2.64 6.13
CA ASN A 51 3.81 1.51 7.03
C ASN A 51 2.81 0.39 6.72
N GLU A 52 1.54 0.72 6.41
CA GLU A 52 0.56 -0.30 5.98
C GLU A 52 1.00 -0.98 4.67
N LEU A 53 1.59 -0.22 3.73
CA LEU A 53 2.12 -0.82 2.49
C LEU A 53 3.25 -1.80 2.80
N GLN A 54 4.18 -1.43 3.68
CA GLN A 54 5.29 -2.30 4.07
C GLN A 54 4.78 -3.58 4.73
N ASP A 55 3.85 -3.49 5.68
CA ASP A 55 3.24 -4.66 6.34
C ASP A 55 2.58 -5.59 5.31
N TRP A 56 1.84 -5.02 4.34
CA TRP A 56 1.23 -5.80 3.27
C TRP A 56 2.25 -6.55 2.42
N ILE A 57 3.38 -5.91 2.08
CA ILE A 57 4.48 -6.53 1.33
C ILE A 57 5.10 -7.67 2.14
N GLU A 58 5.35 -7.45 3.44
CA GLU A 58 5.89 -8.48 4.33
C GLU A 58 4.91 -9.66 4.46
N ALA A 59 3.61 -9.41 4.59
CA ALA A 59 2.59 -10.44 4.60
C ALA A 59 2.59 -11.28 3.31
N GLN A 60 2.81 -10.67 2.13
CA GLN A 60 2.93 -11.45 0.88
C GLN A 60 4.19 -12.32 0.86
N LYS A 61 5.32 -11.80 1.37
CA LYS A 61 6.58 -12.57 1.49
C LYS A 61 6.40 -13.76 2.44
N GLN A 62 5.74 -13.56 3.57
CA GLN A 62 5.47 -14.63 4.53
C GLN A 62 4.55 -15.71 3.96
N LYS A 63 3.53 -15.35 3.16
CA LYS A 63 2.68 -16.31 2.45
C LYS A 63 3.49 -17.18 1.48
N ARG A 64 4.48 -16.60 0.79
CA ARG A 64 5.42 -17.36 -0.03
C ARG A 64 6.23 -18.33 0.83
N SER A 65 6.78 -17.88 1.96
CA SER A 65 7.58 -18.73 2.86
C SER A 65 6.79 -19.86 3.51
N LYS A 66 5.48 -19.71 3.74
CA LYS A 66 4.61 -20.78 4.28
C LYS A 66 4.16 -21.82 3.24
N THR A 67 4.47 -21.61 1.96
CA THR A 67 4.11 -22.53 0.86
C THR A 67 5.35 -23.27 0.33
N ALA A 68 6.45 -23.27 1.10
CA ALA A 68 7.68 -24.00 0.81
C ALA A 68 7.89 -25.14 1.80
#